data_AF-A0AAE1PTQ3-F1
#
_entry.id   AF-A0AAE1PTQ3-F1
#
_cell.length_a   1.000
_cell.length_b   1.000
_cell.length_c   1.000
_cell.angle_alpha   90.00
_cell.angle_beta   90.00
_cell.angle_gamma   90.00
#
_symmetry.space_group_name_H-M   'P 1'
#
loop_
_entity.id
_entity.type
_entity.pdbx_description
1 polymer ?
#
loop_
_entity_poly.entity_id
_entity_poly.type
_entity_poly.pdbx_seq_one_letter_code
_entity_poly.pdbx_strand_id
1 'polypeptide(L)'
;MAAAIISSRNLASFSRFLTSGTKINTCRSINTTHNNLCRWQIVGAACVTRPPVVCPPMTPIEQQYSGMLTTMEKELALKSDHEMRVEKDKIYKKLLLSGDVEDAADLDRTSAQTAAEFEDACTLELNDFNATLQPVHDRNETPDVRKRLHRCLERSLVLVVKHKQIDVQEWTLPHTPWTPGETLRQTCERVVGDVCGESLKVKFLGNAPCGFYKYKYPKTIRKDGYIGAKVFFYKCVVLNNKQQEVEFGTDVDDHQWLTHDELKHTLKQSYAKSISQFLISDR
;
A
#
# COMPACT_ATOMS: atom_id res chain seq x y z
N MET A 1 23.36 83.24 5.90
CA MET A 1 24.09 83.95 4.84
C MET A 1 24.61 82.88 3.87
N ALA A 2 23.91 82.71 2.75
CA ALA A 2 24.35 83.14 1.40
C ALA A 2 25.31 82.10 0.79
N ALA A 3 24.87 81.17 -0.06
CA ALA A 3 24.49 81.32 -1.48
C ALA A 3 25.68 81.68 -2.41
N ALA A 4 26.07 80.74 -3.28
CA ALA A 4 26.69 80.92 -4.61
C ALA A 4 26.85 79.51 -5.25
N ILE A 5 26.06 79.08 -6.25
CA ILE A 5 26.15 79.31 -7.72
C ILE A 5 27.51 78.81 -8.27
N ILE A 6 27.56 77.83 -9.17
CA ILE A 6 27.77 77.89 -10.65
C ILE A 6 27.98 76.39 -11.05
N SER A 7 27.47 75.74 -12.09
CA SER A 7 27.51 76.06 -13.52
C SER A 7 26.66 75.06 -14.32
N SER A 8 25.99 75.60 -15.34
CA SER A 8 25.34 74.94 -16.46
C SER A 8 26.30 74.24 -17.42
N ARG A 9 25.94 73.07 -17.95
CA ARG A 9 26.22 72.69 -19.35
C ARG A 9 25.11 71.82 -19.95
N ASN A 10 24.50 72.37 -20.99
CA ASN A 10 23.64 71.72 -21.98
C ASN A 10 24.31 70.50 -22.61
N LEU A 11 23.53 69.47 -22.92
CA LEU A 11 23.73 68.66 -24.11
C LEU A 11 22.38 68.32 -24.75
N ALA A 12 22.39 68.40 -26.06
CA ALA A 12 21.26 68.50 -26.94
C ALA A 12 20.46 67.21 -27.12
N SER A 13 19.21 67.43 -27.51
CA SER A 13 18.28 66.55 -28.21
C SER A 13 18.90 65.45 -29.08
N PHE A 14 18.38 64.23 -28.94
CA PHE A 14 18.13 63.35 -30.08
C PHE A 14 16.82 62.59 -29.87
N SER A 15 15.94 62.70 -30.86
CA SER A 15 14.57 62.24 -30.84
C SER A 15 14.39 60.84 -31.44
N ARG A 16 13.42 60.10 -30.88
CA ARG A 16 12.61 58.99 -31.46
C ARG A 16 13.35 57.71 -31.88
N PHE A 17 12.91 56.58 -31.34
CA PHE A 17 12.16 55.57 -32.08
C PHE A 17 11.31 54.72 -31.11
N LEU A 18 10.08 54.41 -31.53
CA LEU A 18 9.01 53.73 -30.79
C LEU A 18 8.91 52.25 -31.20
N THR A 19 8.31 51.46 -30.29
CA THR A 19 7.65 50.15 -30.47
C THR A 19 8.58 48.91 -30.57
N SER A 20 8.29 47.75 -29.95
CA SER A 20 7.01 47.16 -29.55
C SER A 20 7.06 46.50 -28.16
N GLY A 21 6.04 46.77 -27.35
CA GLY A 21 5.81 46.09 -26.07
C GLY A 21 5.20 44.70 -26.25
N THR A 22 5.81 43.71 -25.59
CA THR A 22 5.32 42.34 -25.46
C THR A 22 4.06 42.35 -24.59
N LYS A 23 2.89 42.07 -25.18
CA LYS A 23 1.62 41.96 -24.47
C LYS A 23 1.58 40.64 -23.68
N ILE A 24 1.34 40.76 -22.38
CA ILE A 24 0.97 39.68 -21.47
C ILE A 24 -0.41 39.18 -21.89
N ASN A 25 -0.53 37.92 -22.28
CA ASN A 25 -1.80 37.30 -22.62
C ASN A 25 -2.58 36.99 -21.34
N THR A 26 -3.55 37.84 -21.03
CA THR A 26 -4.63 37.56 -20.09
C THR A 26 -5.52 36.45 -20.65
N CYS A 27 -5.85 35.51 -19.77
CA CYS A 27 -6.76 34.39 -19.99
C CYS A 27 -8.12 34.88 -20.52
N ARG A 28 -8.45 34.50 -21.76
CA ARG A 28 -9.80 34.64 -22.30
C ARG A 28 -10.68 33.56 -21.67
N SER A 29 -11.71 33.99 -20.94
CA SER A 29 -12.87 33.17 -20.63
C SER A 29 -13.49 32.65 -21.92
N ILE A 30 -13.53 31.33 -22.09
CA ILE A 30 -14.22 30.68 -23.20
C ILE A 30 -15.69 30.55 -22.78
N ASN A 31 -16.50 31.53 -23.16
CA ASN A 31 -17.96 31.38 -23.19
C ASN A 31 -18.28 30.28 -24.20
N THR A 32 -18.67 29.11 -23.71
CA THR A 32 -19.05 27.97 -24.56
C THR A 32 -20.52 28.10 -24.91
N THR A 33 -20.79 28.40 -26.18
CA THR A 33 -22.11 28.28 -26.80
C THR A 33 -22.58 26.82 -26.73
N HIS A 34 -23.86 26.61 -26.42
CA HIS A 34 -24.52 25.30 -26.38
C HIS A 34 -24.50 24.63 -27.76
N ASN A 35 -23.40 23.96 -28.06
CA ASN A 35 -23.34 22.95 -29.10
C ASN A 35 -23.85 21.63 -28.47
N ASN A 36 -24.54 20.78 -29.23
CA ASN A 36 -24.97 19.45 -28.80
C ASN A 36 -23.75 18.55 -28.54
N LEU A 37 -23.04 18.83 -27.45
CA LEU A 37 -21.85 18.13 -27.05
C LEU A 37 -22.30 16.86 -26.34
N CYS A 38 -22.00 15.75 -26.98
CA CYS A 38 -21.69 14.46 -26.41
C CYS A 38 -20.98 14.55 -25.05
N ARG A 39 -21.69 14.86 -23.97
CA ARG A 39 -21.12 15.07 -22.64
C ARG A 39 -20.73 13.72 -22.04
N TRP A 40 -19.51 13.65 -21.50
CA TRP A 40 -19.02 12.49 -20.76
C TRP A 40 -19.10 12.82 -19.27
N GLN A 41 -19.64 11.89 -18.49
CA GLN A 41 -19.63 12.01 -17.05
C GLN A 41 -18.23 11.69 -16.52
N ILE A 42 -17.70 12.57 -15.68
CA ILE A 42 -16.42 12.35 -15.00
C ILE A 42 -16.72 11.63 -13.68
N VAL A 43 -16.04 10.52 -13.44
CA VAL A 43 -16.23 9.68 -12.26
C VAL A 43 -14.88 9.45 -11.60
N GLY A 44 -14.79 9.69 -10.31
CA GLY A 44 -13.64 9.33 -9.48
C GLY A 44 -13.86 7.97 -8.85
N ALA A 45 -12.91 7.06 -9.00
CA ALA A 45 -12.94 5.74 -8.38
C ALA A 45 -11.73 5.55 -7.47
N ALA A 46 -11.97 5.10 -6.25
CA ALA A 46 -10.93 4.80 -5.27
C ALA A 46 -10.57 3.32 -5.32
N CYS A 47 -9.32 3.01 -5.64
CA CYS A 47 -8.75 1.67 -5.52
C CYS A 47 -8.11 1.54 -4.13
N VAL A 48 -8.90 1.08 -3.16
CA VAL A 48 -8.44 0.84 -1.80
C VAL A 48 -7.70 -0.48 -1.75
N THR A 49 -6.43 -0.42 -1.41
CA THR A 49 -5.53 -1.58 -1.32
C THR A 49 -5.04 -1.78 0.10
N ARG A 50 -5.03 -3.02 0.55
CA ARG A 50 -4.39 -3.43 1.80
C ARG A 50 -3.05 -4.07 1.45
N PRO A 51 -1.91 -3.56 1.97
CA PRO A 51 -0.60 -4.12 1.68
C PRO A 51 -0.40 -5.47 2.39
N PRO A 52 0.52 -6.32 1.93
CA PRO A 52 0.88 -7.54 2.63
C PRO A 52 1.41 -7.23 4.04
N VAL A 53 1.05 -8.07 5.01
CA VAL A 53 1.48 -7.96 6.42
C VAL A 53 2.47 -9.04 6.79
N VAL A 54 2.37 -10.21 6.15
CA VAL A 54 3.28 -11.34 6.36
C VAL A 54 4.11 -11.51 5.10
N CYS A 55 5.35 -11.95 5.25
CA CYS A 55 6.20 -12.28 4.12
C CYS A 55 5.61 -13.48 3.34
N PRO A 56 5.65 -13.46 2.00
CA PRO A 56 5.24 -14.60 1.22
C PRO A 56 6.12 -15.83 1.52
N PRO A 57 5.57 -17.05 1.45
CA PRO A 57 6.34 -18.26 1.67
C PRO A 57 7.36 -18.45 0.54
N MET A 58 8.55 -18.94 0.91
CA MET A 58 9.62 -19.21 -0.05
C MET A 58 9.22 -20.31 -1.03
N THR A 59 9.58 -20.13 -2.30
CA THR A 59 9.44 -21.17 -3.33
C THR A 59 10.41 -22.34 -3.05
N PRO A 60 10.17 -23.56 -3.59
CA PRO A 60 11.05 -24.70 -3.34
C PRO A 60 12.52 -24.45 -3.73
N ILE A 61 12.74 -23.70 -4.80
CA ILE A 61 14.09 -23.33 -5.24
C ILE A 61 14.74 -22.31 -4.30
N GLU A 62 13.97 -21.33 -3.80
CA GLU A 62 14.44 -20.37 -2.80
C GLU A 62 14.79 -21.07 -1.48
N GLN A 63 14.01 -22.09 -1.07
CA GLN A 63 14.30 -22.88 0.13
C GLN A 63 15.63 -23.64 -0.02
N GLN A 64 15.85 -24.28 -1.17
CA GLN A 64 17.12 -24.98 -1.45
C GLN A 64 18.30 -24.00 -1.47
N TYR A 65 18.13 -22.87 -2.15
CA TYR A 65 19.16 -21.83 -2.24
C TYR A 65 19.46 -21.22 -0.88
N SER A 66 18.44 -20.92 -0.08
CA SER A 66 18.60 -20.45 1.30
C SER A 66 19.35 -21.47 2.15
N GLY A 67 19.02 -22.76 2.02
CA GLY A 67 19.74 -23.83 2.71
C GLY A 67 21.22 -23.87 2.34
N MET A 68 21.54 -23.79 1.04
CA MET A 68 22.91 -23.71 0.54
C MET A 68 23.66 -22.47 1.05
N LEU A 69 23.01 -21.30 1.10
CA LEU A 69 23.60 -20.09 1.65
C LEU A 69 23.90 -20.25 3.14
N THR A 70 22.98 -20.84 3.91
CA THR A 70 23.19 -21.10 5.34
C THR A 70 24.33 -22.10 5.58
N THR A 71 24.51 -23.12 4.72
CA THR A 71 25.66 -24.03 4.84
C THR A 71 26.96 -23.33 4.51
N MET A 72 27.00 -22.54 3.43
CA MET A 72 28.18 -21.76 3.05
C MET A 72 28.56 -20.76 4.14
N GLU A 73 27.58 -20.08 4.72
CA GLU A 73 27.79 -19.16 5.84
C GLU A 73 28.41 -19.88 7.03
N LYS A 74 27.89 -21.06 7.40
CA LYS A 74 28.45 -21.87 8.50
C LYS A 74 29.86 -22.37 8.24
N GLU A 75 30.17 -22.77 7.01
CA GLU A 75 31.50 -23.28 6.63
C GLU A 75 32.56 -22.17 6.59
N LEU A 76 32.17 -20.97 6.20
CA LEU A 76 33.05 -19.81 6.14
C LEU A 76 33.11 -19.03 7.46
N ALA A 77 32.14 -19.23 8.34
CA ALA A 77 32.09 -18.57 9.64
C ALA A 77 33.20 -19.09 10.58
N LEU A 78 33.72 -18.18 11.37
CA LEU A 78 34.52 -18.50 12.54
C LEU A 78 33.60 -18.97 13.67
N LYS A 79 34.15 -19.75 14.60
CA LYS A 79 33.41 -20.20 15.78
C LYS A 79 32.89 -19.01 16.57
N SER A 80 31.60 -19.04 16.87
CA SER A 80 30.96 -18.07 17.76
C SER A 80 31.38 -18.27 19.22
N ASP A 81 31.22 -17.25 20.05
CA ASP A 81 31.50 -17.35 21.49
C ASP A 81 30.67 -18.45 22.17
N HIS A 82 29.44 -18.69 21.69
CA HIS A 82 28.58 -19.76 22.17
C HIS A 82 29.13 -21.14 21.82
N GLU A 83 29.59 -21.36 20.59
CA GLU A 83 30.24 -22.62 20.20
C GLU A 83 31.52 -22.88 20.99
N MET A 84 32.33 -21.84 21.19
CA MET A 84 33.54 -21.92 22.02
C MET A 84 33.20 -22.25 23.48
N ARG A 85 32.08 -21.74 24.01
CA ARG A 85 31.58 -22.08 25.35
C ARG A 85 31.15 -23.55 25.42
N VAL A 86 30.37 -24.03 24.44
CA VAL A 86 29.96 -25.43 24.36
C VAL A 86 31.16 -26.38 24.33
N GLU A 87 32.23 -26.03 23.61
CA GLU A 87 33.46 -26.83 23.57
C GLU A 87 34.16 -26.86 24.93
N LYS A 88 34.29 -25.73 25.61
CA LYS A 88 34.87 -25.64 26.96
C LYS A 88 34.08 -26.46 27.98
N ASP A 89 32.74 -26.37 27.96
CA ASP A 89 31.87 -27.14 28.86
C ASP A 89 32.01 -28.65 28.62
N LYS A 90 32.16 -29.09 27.35
CA LYS A 90 32.42 -30.50 27.01
C LYS A 90 33.77 -30.99 27.52
N ILE A 91 34.83 -30.18 27.40
CA ILE A 91 36.17 -30.51 27.90
C ILE A 91 36.12 -30.64 29.42
N TYR A 92 35.51 -29.66 30.09
CA TYR A 92 35.33 -29.67 31.54
C TYR A 92 34.58 -30.91 32.01
N LYS A 93 33.47 -31.27 31.36
CA LYS A 93 32.71 -32.49 31.68
C LYS A 93 33.54 -33.78 31.53
N LYS A 94 34.46 -33.84 30.56
CA LYS A 94 35.36 -34.99 30.38
C LYS A 94 36.41 -35.09 31.49
N LEU A 95 37.00 -33.96 31.88
CA LEU A 95 38.00 -33.91 32.97
C LEU A 95 37.39 -34.30 34.31
N LEU A 96 36.20 -33.79 34.61
CA LEU A 96 35.44 -34.21 35.80
C LEU A 96 35.17 -35.71 35.81
N LEU A 97 34.92 -36.32 34.65
CA LEU A 97 34.68 -37.75 34.54
C LEU A 97 35.96 -38.58 34.67
N SER A 98 37.11 -38.09 34.23
CA SER A 98 38.40 -38.80 34.32
C SER A 98 39.04 -38.74 35.72
N GLY A 99 38.60 -37.81 36.59
CA GLY A 99 39.04 -37.75 37.99
C GLY A 99 40.37 -37.02 38.22
N ASP A 100 40.85 -36.25 37.24
CA ASP A 100 42.01 -35.35 37.40
C ASP A 100 41.55 -34.03 38.04
N VAL A 101 41.49 -34.01 39.38
CA VAL A 101 40.84 -32.95 40.18
C VAL A 101 41.72 -31.70 40.38
N GLU A 102 43.04 -31.78 40.13
CA GLU A 102 43.97 -30.66 40.41
C GLU A 102 43.81 -29.47 39.45
N ASP A 103 43.42 -29.68 38.19
CA ASP A 103 43.17 -28.62 37.22
C ASP A 103 41.72 -28.06 37.27
N ALA A 104 40.84 -28.69 38.05
CA ALA A 104 39.43 -28.31 38.16
C ALA A 104 39.17 -27.20 39.19
N ALA A 105 40.17 -26.88 40.03
CA ALA A 105 40.03 -25.98 41.18
C ALA A 105 40.11 -24.47 40.84
N ASP A 106 40.57 -24.10 39.64
CA ASP A 106 40.72 -22.70 39.20
C ASP A 106 39.47 -22.12 38.51
N LEU A 107 38.35 -22.87 38.52
CA LEU A 107 37.14 -22.58 37.77
C LEU A 107 35.96 -22.27 38.71
N ASP A 108 35.94 -21.03 39.23
CA ASP A 108 34.83 -20.36 39.92
C ASP A 108 33.61 -20.13 38.98
N ARG A 109 33.07 -21.23 38.42
CA ARG A 109 31.96 -21.22 37.43
C ARG A 109 30.91 -22.29 37.69
N THR A 110 30.96 -22.98 38.81
CA THR A 110 29.97 -24.00 39.21
C THR A 110 28.57 -23.43 39.48
N SER A 111 28.41 -22.10 39.51
CA SER A 111 27.14 -21.38 39.57
C SER A 111 26.63 -20.87 38.20
N ALA A 112 27.39 -21.05 37.11
CA ALA A 112 26.98 -20.63 35.77
C ALA A 112 26.16 -21.74 35.07
N GLN A 113 25.00 -21.37 34.52
CA GLN A 113 24.19 -22.23 33.64
C GLN A 113 25.07 -22.82 32.52
N THR A 114 25.00 -24.14 32.31
CA THR A 114 25.74 -24.81 31.22
C THR A 114 25.23 -24.30 29.87
N ALA A 115 26.05 -24.26 28.82
CA ALA A 115 25.59 -23.85 27.50
C ALA A 115 24.38 -24.68 27.00
N ALA A 116 24.32 -25.98 27.34
CA ALA A 116 23.19 -26.85 27.02
C ALA A 116 21.90 -26.47 27.79
N GLU A 117 22.01 -26.18 29.09
CA GLU A 117 20.87 -25.74 29.90
C GLU A 117 20.29 -24.41 29.39
N PHE A 118 21.13 -23.56 28.81
CA PHE A 118 20.71 -22.32 28.17
C PHE A 118 19.93 -22.59 26.86
N GLU A 119 20.43 -23.49 26.01
CA GLU A 119 19.72 -23.91 24.79
C GLU A 119 18.35 -24.51 25.15
N ASP A 120 18.30 -25.38 26.15
CA ASP A 120 17.05 -26.00 26.63
C ASP A 120 16.06 -24.92 27.11
N ALA A 121 16.50 -23.96 27.92
CA ALA A 121 15.66 -22.84 28.37
C ALA A 121 15.10 -22.03 27.19
N CYS A 122 15.92 -21.71 26.19
CA CYS A 122 15.47 -21.02 24.97
C CYS A 122 14.44 -21.84 24.18
N THR A 123 14.60 -23.16 24.09
CA THR A 123 13.60 -24.01 23.41
C THR A 123 12.27 -24.05 24.15
N LEU A 124 12.28 -24.05 25.48
CA LEU A 124 11.06 -24.01 26.29
C LEU A 124 10.31 -22.70 26.08
N GLU A 125 11.00 -21.56 26.16
CA GLU A 125 10.39 -20.24 25.90
C GLU A 125 9.81 -20.14 24.48
N LEU A 126 10.51 -20.68 23.48
CA LEU A 126 10.04 -20.72 22.10
C LEU A 126 8.75 -21.56 21.97
N ASN A 127 8.70 -22.71 22.65
CA ASN A 127 7.52 -23.58 22.63
C ASN A 127 6.33 -22.92 23.33
N ASP A 128 6.55 -22.27 24.48
CA ASP A 128 5.53 -21.52 25.21
C ASP A 128 4.99 -20.35 24.38
N PHE A 129 5.87 -19.64 23.68
CA PHE A 129 5.50 -18.57 22.76
C PHE A 129 4.67 -19.09 21.59
N ASN A 130 5.09 -20.19 20.96
CA ASN A 130 4.35 -20.81 19.87
C ASN A 130 2.99 -21.37 20.31
N ALA A 131 2.89 -21.92 21.52
CA ALA A 131 1.62 -22.38 22.08
C ALA A 131 0.64 -21.23 22.32
N THR A 132 1.17 -20.06 22.72
CA THR A 132 0.39 -18.82 22.91
C THR A 132 -0.06 -18.23 21.58
N LEU A 133 0.79 -18.29 20.55
CA LEU A 133 0.46 -17.88 19.19
C LEU A 133 -0.42 -18.93 18.51
N GLN A 134 -1.74 -18.83 18.65
CA GLN A 134 -2.62 -19.54 17.73
C GLN A 134 -2.48 -18.94 16.33
N PRO A 135 -2.05 -19.71 15.31
CA PRO A 135 -2.00 -19.19 13.95
C PRO A 135 -3.43 -18.89 13.53
N VAL A 136 -3.77 -17.61 13.44
CA VAL A 136 -5.01 -17.12 12.79
C VAL A 136 -4.84 -17.32 11.29
N HIS A 137 -4.78 -18.58 10.87
CA HIS A 137 -4.73 -18.94 9.48
C HIS A 137 -6.13 -19.36 9.07
N ASP A 138 -7.00 -18.35 8.91
CA ASP A 138 -8.28 -18.48 8.22
C ASP A 138 -7.98 -18.77 6.73
N ARG A 139 -7.51 -19.99 6.44
CA ARG A 139 -7.37 -20.54 5.07
C ARG A 139 -8.68 -21.14 4.56
N ASN A 140 -9.72 -21.17 5.39
CA ASN A 140 -11.00 -21.73 5.02
C ASN A 140 -11.68 -20.82 3.99
N GLU A 141 -11.79 -21.29 2.75
CA GLU A 141 -12.40 -20.59 1.61
C GLU A 141 -13.93 -20.62 1.69
N THR A 142 -14.53 -20.13 2.78
CA THR A 142 -15.97 -19.87 2.78
C THR A 142 -16.23 -18.48 2.18
N PRO A 143 -17.38 -18.25 1.50
CA PRO A 143 -17.69 -16.96 0.86
C PRO A 143 -17.70 -15.79 1.86
N ASP A 144 -18.04 -16.05 3.13
CA ASP A 144 -18.01 -15.04 4.20
C ASP A 144 -16.60 -14.58 4.56
N VAL A 145 -15.57 -15.40 4.30
CA VAL A 145 -14.16 -15.01 4.54
C VAL A 145 -13.72 -13.90 3.60
N ARG A 146 -14.32 -13.76 2.39
CA ARG A 146 -13.96 -12.70 1.44
C ARG A 146 -14.26 -11.28 1.95
N LYS A 147 -15.11 -11.15 2.96
CA LYS A 147 -15.41 -9.87 3.61
C LYS A 147 -14.33 -9.44 4.61
N ARG A 148 -13.54 -10.40 5.12
CA ARG A 148 -12.53 -10.15 6.15
C ARG A 148 -11.28 -9.51 5.57
N LEU A 149 -10.81 -8.44 6.23
CA LEU A 149 -9.55 -7.77 5.91
C LEU A 149 -8.31 -8.63 6.25
N HIS A 150 -8.43 -9.49 7.27
CA HIS A 150 -7.33 -10.31 7.80
C HIS A 150 -7.15 -11.66 7.09
N ARG A 151 -7.73 -11.85 5.90
CA ARG A 151 -7.45 -13.03 5.07
C ARG A 151 -6.18 -12.83 4.24
N CYS A 152 -5.57 -13.93 3.79
CA CYS A 152 -4.45 -13.91 2.83
C CYS A 152 -3.36 -12.87 3.17
N LEU A 153 -2.85 -12.87 4.41
CA LEU A 153 -1.98 -11.82 4.92
C LEU A 153 -0.70 -11.61 4.10
N GLU A 154 -0.27 -12.64 3.38
CA GLU A 154 0.88 -12.68 2.47
C GLU A 154 0.72 -11.82 1.22
N ARG A 155 -0.52 -11.50 0.82
CA ARG A 155 -0.82 -10.80 -0.43
C ARG A 155 -1.49 -9.45 -0.19
N SER A 156 -1.43 -8.63 -1.23
CA SER A 156 -2.22 -7.42 -1.31
C SER A 156 -3.68 -7.75 -1.67
N LEU A 157 -4.59 -7.04 -1.02
CA LEU A 157 -6.03 -7.16 -1.26
C LEU A 157 -6.59 -5.85 -1.76
N VAL A 158 -7.59 -5.93 -2.63
CA VAL A 158 -8.29 -4.78 -3.21
C VAL A 158 -9.75 -4.83 -2.77
N LEU A 159 -10.27 -3.68 -2.33
CA LEU A 159 -11.68 -3.54 -1.98
C LEU A 159 -12.54 -3.45 -3.23
N VAL A 160 -13.56 -4.32 -3.31
CA VAL A 160 -14.58 -4.31 -4.36
C VAL A 160 -15.95 -4.25 -3.69
N VAL A 161 -16.83 -3.44 -4.28
CA VAL A 161 -18.12 -3.08 -3.69
C VAL A 161 -19.24 -3.37 -4.68
N LYS A 162 -20.38 -3.78 -4.14
CA LYS A 162 -21.64 -3.97 -4.84
C LYS A 162 -22.60 -2.84 -4.45
N HIS A 163 -22.95 -1.99 -5.42
CA HIS A 163 -23.85 -0.84 -5.19
C HIS A 163 -25.32 -1.26 -5.29
N LYS A 164 -26.16 -0.79 -4.36
CA LYS A 164 -27.62 -1.10 -4.36
C LYS A 164 -28.37 -0.42 -5.50
N GLN A 165 -27.85 0.72 -5.96
CA GLN A 165 -28.58 1.70 -6.76
C GLN A 165 -28.63 1.39 -8.27
N ILE A 166 -27.95 0.32 -8.74
CA ILE A 166 -27.91 -0.04 -10.16
C ILE A 166 -28.76 -1.31 -10.35
N ASP A 167 -29.80 -1.24 -11.19
CA ASP A 167 -30.65 -2.39 -11.58
C ASP A 167 -29.84 -3.62 -12.01
N VAL A 168 -28.60 -3.40 -12.46
CA VAL A 168 -27.59 -4.43 -12.69
C VAL A 168 -26.59 -4.41 -11.53
N GLN A 169 -26.70 -5.41 -10.67
CA GLN A 169 -25.82 -5.65 -9.55
C GLN A 169 -24.42 -6.11 -10.02
N GLU A 170 -23.56 -5.14 -10.37
CA GLU A 170 -22.19 -5.39 -10.82
C GLU A 170 -21.17 -5.07 -9.72
N TRP A 171 -20.15 -5.93 -9.61
CA TRP A 171 -18.99 -5.66 -8.76
C TRP A 171 -18.13 -4.58 -9.40
N THR A 172 -17.87 -3.50 -8.66
CA THR A 172 -17.03 -2.39 -9.12
C THR A 172 -16.17 -1.86 -7.98
N LEU A 173 -15.14 -1.07 -8.31
CA LEU A 173 -14.46 -0.28 -7.30
C LEU A 173 -15.40 0.80 -6.76
N PRO A 174 -15.24 1.22 -5.50
CA PRO A 174 -15.92 2.39 -4.95
C PRO A 174 -15.74 3.58 -5.88
N HIS A 175 -16.83 4.14 -6.40
CA HIS A 175 -16.78 5.28 -7.30
C HIS A 175 -17.95 6.24 -7.10
N THR A 176 -17.76 7.49 -7.46
CA THR A 176 -18.80 8.53 -7.41
C THR A 176 -18.62 9.51 -8.58
N PRO A 177 -19.72 10.09 -9.10
CA PRO A 177 -19.61 11.18 -10.06
C PRO A 177 -18.92 12.40 -9.43
N TRP A 178 -18.10 13.07 -10.25
CA TRP A 178 -17.44 14.31 -9.87
C TRP A 178 -18.43 15.48 -9.80
N THR A 179 -18.30 16.28 -8.75
CA THR A 179 -19.09 17.48 -8.48
C THR A 179 -18.26 18.74 -8.77
N PRO A 180 -18.87 19.79 -9.36
CA PRO A 180 -18.15 21.03 -9.63
C PRO A 180 -17.74 21.72 -8.32
N GLY A 181 -16.47 22.09 -8.21
CA GLY A 181 -15.89 22.72 -7.01
C GLY A 181 -14.91 21.84 -6.23
N GLU A 182 -14.85 20.54 -6.53
CA GLU A 182 -13.90 19.60 -5.92
C GLU A 182 -12.80 19.19 -6.92
N THR A 183 -11.65 18.78 -6.40
CA THR A 183 -10.65 18.04 -7.18
C THR A 183 -11.06 16.57 -7.30
N LEU A 184 -10.60 15.89 -8.34
CA LEU A 184 -10.91 14.47 -8.56
C LEU A 184 -10.39 13.57 -7.42
N ARG A 185 -9.30 13.98 -6.77
CA ARG A 185 -8.81 13.33 -5.55
C ARG A 185 -9.77 13.52 -4.38
N GLN A 186 -10.24 14.75 -4.13
CA GLN A 186 -11.24 15.02 -3.08
C GLN A 186 -12.53 14.24 -3.31
N THR A 187 -12.96 14.11 -4.56
CA THR A 187 -14.09 13.25 -4.94
C THR A 187 -13.85 11.80 -4.51
N CYS A 188 -12.64 11.27 -4.69
CA CYS A 188 -12.29 9.92 -4.22
C CYS A 188 -12.21 9.83 -2.68
N GLU A 189 -11.71 10.88 -2.01
CA GLU A 189 -11.71 10.95 -0.54
C GLU A 189 -13.14 10.92 0.02
N ARG A 190 -14.07 11.62 -0.63
CA ARG A 190 -15.51 11.55 -0.33
C ARG A 190 -16.05 10.13 -0.52
N VAL A 191 -15.75 9.46 -1.64
CA VAL A 191 -16.17 8.05 -1.85
C VAL A 191 -15.70 7.15 -0.72
N VAL A 192 -14.44 7.28 -0.30
CA VAL A 192 -13.89 6.43 0.75
C VAL A 192 -14.59 6.70 2.07
N GLY A 193 -14.89 7.96 2.39
CA GLY A 193 -15.68 8.32 3.58
C GLY A 193 -17.11 7.78 3.53
N ASP A 194 -17.79 7.91 2.39
CA ASP A 194 -19.17 7.44 2.19
C ASP A 194 -19.25 5.90 2.27
N VAL A 195 -18.28 5.20 1.68
CA VAL A 195 -18.29 3.74 1.55
C VAL A 195 -17.73 3.04 2.77
N CYS A 196 -16.57 3.49 3.29
CA CYS A 196 -15.83 2.79 4.36
C CYS A 196 -16.06 3.40 5.75
N GLY A 197 -16.79 4.52 5.84
CA GLY A 197 -17.00 5.25 7.08
C GLY A 197 -15.73 5.84 7.67
N GLU A 198 -15.83 6.41 8.87
CA GLU A 198 -14.68 6.98 9.61
C GLU A 198 -13.75 5.91 10.22
N SER A 199 -14.19 4.65 10.25
CA SER A 199 -13.46 3.54 10.85
C SER A 199 -12.17 3.18 10.08
N LEU A 200 -12.23 3.21 8.74
CA LEU A 200 -11.12 2.84 7.88
C LEU A 200 -10.24 4.05 7.50
N LYS A 201 -9.06 4.14 8.11
CA LYS A 201 -8.07 5.17 7.74
C LYS A 201 -7.33 4.78 6.46
N VAL A 202 -7.52 5.58 5.42
CA VAL A 202 -6.93 5.37 4.09
C VAL A 202 -5.99 6.52 3.73
N LYS A 203 -4.86 6.20 3.08
CA LYS A 203 -3.88 7.15 2.55
C LYS A 203 -3.85 7.11 1.02
N PHE A 204 -4.05 8.25 0.37
CA PHE A 204 -3.91 8.38 -1.08
C PHE A 204 -2.44 8.48 -1.50
N LEU A 205 -2.05 7.77 -2.56
CA LEU A 205 -0.67 7.69 -3.05
C LEU A 205 -0.30 8.75 -4.11
N GLY A 206 -0.91 9.94 -4.02
CA GLY A 206 -0.64 11.06 -4.92
C GLY A 206 -1.92 11.74 -5.41
N ASN A 207 -1.76 12.77 -6.24
CA ASN A 207 -2.86 13.55 -6.80
C ASN A 207 -3.18 13.18 -8.27
N ALA A 208 -2.32 12.40 -8.92
CA ALA A 208 -2.54 11.96 -10.28
C ALA A 208 -3.36 10.64 -10.29
N PRO A 209 -4.29 10.46 -11.24
CA PRO A 209 -4.97 9.19 -11.41
C PRO A 209 -3.99 8.12 -11.91
N CYS A 210 -4.10 6.91 -11.37
CA CYS A 210 -3.27 5.76 -11.71
C CYS A 210 -3.75 5.04 -12.97
N GLY A 211 -5.02 5.19 -13.33
CA GLY A 211 -5.61 4.52 -14.48
C GLY A 211 -6.90 5.17 -14.94
N PHE A 212 -7.38 4.68 -16.08
CA PHE A 212 -8.55 5.23 -16.75
C PHE A 212 -9.39 4.11 -17.37
N TYR A 213 -10.71 4.23 -17.26
CA TYR A 213 -11.67 3.36 -17.92
C TYR A 213 -12.79 4.18 -18.56
N LYS A 214 -13.17 3.84 -19.79
CA LYS A 214 -14.26 4.49 -20.52
C LYS A 214 -15.32 3.47 -20.90
N TYR A 215 -16.58 3.80 -20.66
CA TYR A 215 -17.70 2.99 -21.14
C TYR A 215 -18.88 3.88 -21.55
N LYS A 216 -19.69 3.38 -22.47
CA LYS A 216 -20.87 4.09 -22.98
C LYS A 216 -22.11 3.54 -22.29
N TYR A 217 -23.02 4.42 -21.90
CA TYR A 217 -24.29 3.97 -21.34
C TYR A 217 -25.16 3.31 -22.42
N PRO A 218 -25.90 2.23 -22.07
CA PRO A 218 -26.94 1.66 -22.91
C PRO A 218 -27.92 2.75 -23.34
N LYS A 219 -28.46 2.66 -24.57
CA LYS A 219 -29.35 3.71 -25.14
C LYS A 219 -30.58 3.98 -24.26
N THR A 220 -31.00 3.02 -23.45
CA THR A 220 -32.15 3.08 -22.52
C THR A 220 -31.94 4.01 -21.31
N ILE A 221 -30.68 4.21 -20.87
CA ILE A 221 -30.33 4.93 -19.63
C ILE A 221 -29.77 6.34 -19.92
N ARG A 222 -29.64 6.73 -21.20
CA ARG A 222 -29.11 8.06 -21.62
C ARG A 222 -30.11 9.21 -21.39
N LYS A 223 -30.76 9.25 -20.22
CA LYS A 223 -31.78 10.26 -19.88
C LYS A 223 -31.15 11.60 -19.49
N ASP A 224 -29.94 11.59 -18.95
CA ASP A 224 -29.28 12.80 -18.41
C ASP A 224 -28.41 13.55 -19.44
N GLY A 225 -28.54 13.24 -20.74
CA GLY A 225 -27.74 13.87 -21.80
C GLY A 225 -26.26 13.48 -21.82
N TYR A 226 -25.84 12.53 -20.99
CA TYR A 226 -24.50 11.94 -21.01
C TYR A 226 -24.44 10.70 -21.91
N ILE A 227 -23.37 10.56 -22.69
CA ILE A 227 -23.15 9.40 -23.57
C ILE A 227 -22.59 8.21 -22.83
N GLY A 228 -21.84 8.47 -21.78
CA GLY A 228 -21.10 7.48 -21.02
C GLY A 228 -20.28 8.13 -19.91
N ALA A 229 -19.56 7.29 -19.18
CA ALA A 229 -18.68 7.72 -18.11
C ALA A 229 -17.21 7.44 -18.42
N LYS A 230 -16.39 8.35 -17.89
CA LYS A 230 -14.94 8.30 -17.84
C LYS A 230 -14.54 8.17 -16.38
N VAL A 231 -14.12 6.97 -16.01
CA VAL A 231 -13.72 6.62 -14.65
C VAL A 231 -12.21 6.79 -14.53
N PHE A 232 -11.79 7.55 -13.54
CA PHE A 232 -10.39 7.74 -13.19
C PHE A 232 -10.10 7.04 -11.87
N PHE A 233 -9.08 6.18 -11.86
CA PHE A 233 -8.72 5.39 -10.69
C PHE A 233 -7.66 6.10 -9.86
N TYR A 234 -7.86 6.17 -8.55
CA TYR A 234 -6.89 6.66 -7.58
C TYR A 234 -6.46 5.52 -6.66
N LYS A 235 -5.15 5.27 -6.57
CA LYS A 235 -4.61 4.26 -5.67
C LYS A 235 -4.54 4.81 -4.25
N CYS A 236 -5.05 4.03 -3.31
CA CYS A 236 -5.01 4.36 -1.90
C CYS A 236 -4.72 3.11 -1.06
N VAL A 237 -4.10 3.33 0.10
CA VAL A 237 -3.56 2.27 0.95
C VAL A 237 -4.21 2.37 2.33
N VAL A 238 -4.69 1.24 2.84
CA VAL A 238 -5.21 1.15 4.21
C VAL A 238 -4.04 1.29 5.19
N LEU A 239 -4.14 2.25 6.12
CA LEU A 239 -3.13 2.50 7.14
C LEU A 239 -3.37 1.71 8.44
N ASN A 240 -4.63 1.48 8.80
CA ASN A 240 -5.00 0.91 10.08
C ASN A 240 -5.62 -0.47 9.88
N ASN A 241 -4.87 -1.52 10.23
CA ASN A 241 -5.32 -2.92 10.21
C ASN A 241 -5.83 -3.36 11.60
N LYS A 242 -6.43 -2.47 12.38
CA LYS A 242 -7.13 -2.92 13.59
C LYS A 242 -8.33 -3.75 13.14
N GLN A 243 -8.61 -4.84 13.86
CA GLN A 243 -9.68 -5.82 13.61
C GLN A 243 -11.10 -5.23 13.77
N GLN A 244 -11.30 -3.95 13.43
CA GLN A 244 -12.63 -3.37 13.35
C GLN A 244 -13.26 -3.82 12.04
N GLU A 245 -14.42 -4.46 12.16
CA GLU A 245 -15.34 -4.65 11.06
C GLU A 245 -15.61 -3.28 10.46
N VAL A 246 -15.36 -3.14 9.16
CA VAL A 246 -15.60 -1.90 8.44
C VAL A 246 -17.11 -1.73 8.38
N GLU A 247 -17.62 -0.70 9.05
CA GLU A 247 -19.02 -0.30 8.90
C GLU A 247 -19.18 0.35 7.53
N PHE A 248 -19.81 -0.36 6.59
CA PHE A 248 -20.06 0.17 5.26
C PHE A 248 -21.29 1.06 5.25
N GLY A 249 -21.24 2.13 4.46
CA GLY A 249 -22.35 3.07 4.29
C GLY A 249 -23.62 2.42 3.73
N THR A 250 -24.76 3.11 3.91
CA THR A 250 -26.11 2.62 3.54
C THR A 250 -26.28 2.28 2.05
N ASP A 251 -25.49 2.90 1.17
CA ASP A 251 -25.51 2.73 -0.29
C ASP A 251 -24.79 1.47 -0.81
N VAL A 252 -24.18 0.69 0.08
CA VAL A 252 -23.47 -0.56 -0.25
C VAL A 252 -24.31 -1.77 0.14
N ASP A 253 -24.52 -2.69 -0.81
CA ASP A 253 -25.15 -4.01 -0.56
C ASP A 253 -24.15 -4.96 0.08
N ASP A 254 -23.00 -5.11 -0.55
CA ASP A 254 -21.99 -6.07 -0.16
C ASP A 254 -20.60 -5.59 -0.53
N HIS A 255 -19.59 -6.07 0.20
CA HIS A 255 -18.20 -5.73 0.02
C HIS A 255 -17.34 -6.99 0.06
N GLN A 256 -16.27 -7.00 -0.73
CA GLN A 256 -15.30 -8.10 -0.73
C GLN A 256 -13.89 -7.55 -0.90
N TRP A 257 -12.95 -8.11 -0.14
CA TRP A 257 -11.52 -7.92 -0.31
C TRP A 257 -11.00 -9.02 -1.22
N LEU A 258 -10.54 -8.69 -2.43
CA LEU A 258 -10.12 -9.66 -3.44
C LEU A 258 -8.62 -9.58 -3.72
N THR A 259 -8.03 -10.73 -3.99
CA THR A 259 -6.67 -10.81 -4.55
C THR A 259 -6.68 -10.43 -6.04
N HIS A 260 -5.51 -10.14 -6.59
CA HIS A 260 -5.37 -9.82 -8.01
C HIS A 260 -5.88 -10.92 -8.95
N ASP A 261 -5.73 -12.20 -8.58
CA ASP A 261 -6.21 -13.34 -9.36
C ASP A 261 -7.74 -13.42 -9.36
N GLU A 262 -8.36 -13.31 -8.18
CA GLU A 262 -9.83 -13.32 -8.04
C GLU A 262 -10.48 -12.10 -8.72
N LEU A 263 -9.81 -10.95 -8.69
CA LEU A 263 -10.30 -9.70 -9.30
C LEU A 263 -10.53 -9.84 -10.82
N LYS A 264 -9.74 -10.68 -11.50
CA LYS A 264 -9.93 -10.97 -12.93
C LYS A 264 -11.18 -11.80 -13.20
N HIS A 265 -11.59 -12.65 -12.25
CA HIS A 265 -12.75 -13.53 -12.38
C HIS A 265 -14.06 -12.85 -11.96
N THR A 266 -14.02 -11.92 -10.99
CA THR A 266 -15.23 -11.26 -10.48
C THR A 266 -15.66 -10.06 -11.32
N LEU A 267 -14.71 -9.29 -11.82
CA LEU A 267 -14.98 -8.07 -12.59
C LEU A 267 -15.16 -8.38 -14.08
N LYS A 268 -15.88 -7.50 -14.78
CA LYS A 268 -15.95 -7.54 -16.24
C LYS A 268 -14.56 -7.49 -16.87
N GLN A 269 -14.29 -8.36 -17.85
CA GLN A 269 -12.97 -8.50 -18.48
C GLN A 269 -12.35 -7.17 -18.95
N SER A 270 -13.14 -6.28 -19.56
CA SER A 270 -12.64 -4.98 -20.02
C SER A 270 -12.23 -4.05 -18.86
N TYR A 271 -12.95 -4.14 -17.74
CA TYR A 271 -12.72 -3.32 -16.55
C TYR A 271 -11.55 -3.87 -15.74
N ALA A 272 -11.52 -5.19 -15.54
CA ALA A 272 -10.41 -5.92 -14.93
C ALA A 272 -9.09 -5.62 -15.64
N LYS A 273 -9.06 -5.60 -16.98
CA LYS A 273 -7.86 -5.29 -17.77
C LYS A 273 -7.32 -3.88 -17.49
N SER A 274 -8.19 -2.88 -17.36
CA SER A 274 -7.78 -1.51 -17.01
C SER A 274 -7.22 -1.42 -15.59
N ILE A 275 -7.76 -2.22 -14.67
CA ILE A 275 -7.29 -2.26 -13.28
C ILE A 275 -5.95 -3.00 -13.16
N SER A 276 -5.81 -4.15 -13.83
CA SER A 276 -4.58 -4.95 -13.82
C SER A 276 -3.38 -4.22 -14.42
N GLN A 277 -3.60 -3.15 -15.19
CA GLN A 277 -2.51 -2.37 -15.78
C GLN A 277 -1.75 -1.51 -14.75
N PHE A 278 -2.41 -1.09 -13.65
CA PHE A 278 -1.77 -0.26 -12.62
C PHE A 278 -1.59 -0.98 -11.28
N LEU A 279 -2.22 -2.13 -11.08
CA LEU A 279 -1.95 -2.98 -9.94
C LEU A 279 -0.69 -3.82 -10.18
N ILE A 280 0.14 -3.92 -9.14
CA ILE A 280 1.31 -4.79 -9.16
C ILE A 280 0.84 -6.19 -8.76
N SER A 281 1.22 -7.21 -9.54
CA SER A 281 0.97 -8.61 -9.21
C SER A 281 1.96 -9.03 -8.11
N ASP A 282 1.46 -9.68 -7.07
CA ASP A 282 2.27 -10.26 -5.98
C ASP A 282 2.87 -11.64 -6.34
N ARG A 283 2.81 -12.02 -7.62
CA ARG A 283 3.35 -13.24 -8.22
C ARG A 283 4.04 -12.92 -9.53
#